data_AF-A0A852VC96-F1
#
_entry.id   AF-A0A852VC96-F1
#
_cell.length_a   1.000
_cell.length_b   1.000
_cell.length_c   1.000
_cell.angle_alpha   90.00
_cell.angle_beta   90.00
_cell.angle_gamma   90.00
#
_symmetry.space_group_name_H-M   'P 1'
#
loop_
_entity.id
_entity.type
_entity.pdbx_description
1 polymer ?
#
loop_
_entity_poly.entity_id
_entity_poly.type
_entity_poly.pdbx_seq_one_letter_code
_entity_poly.pdbx_strand_id
1 'polypeptide(L)'
;MFEVHGYIDGVAYAVTVGRARPEAAATTGVVSGSPIAVTLLSGRQGRTVPVPHQTPIVLDTSDPVSVLTALRVWTQVVREVGDVPAEMT
;
A
#
# COMPACT_ATOMS: atom_id res chain seq x y z
N MET A 1 4.36 -9.90 -7.11
CA MET A 1 3.45 -9.82 -5.95
C MET A 1 4.31 -9.74 -4.72
N PHE A 2 3.98 -8.89 -3.76
CA PHE A 2 4.80 -8.68 -2.57
C PHE A 2 3.93 -8.41 -1.34
N GLU A 3 4.52 -8.56 -0.17
CA GLU A 3 3.92 -8.22 1.11
C GLU A 3 4.56 -6.95 1.67
N VAL A 4 3.75 -6.12 2.30
CA VAL A 4 4.17 -4.92 3.01
C VAL A 4 3.73 -5.05 4.46
N HIS A 5 4.69 -4.96 5.37
CA HIS A 5 4.47 -5.00 6.81
C HIS A 5 4.86 -3.64 7.40
N GLY A 6 4.06 -3.15 8.34
CA GLY A 6 4.28 -1.83 8.91
C GLY A 6 3.39 -1.54 10.11
N TYR A 7 3.36 -0.27 10.50
CA TYR A 7 2.50 0.24 11.56
C TYR A 7 1.66 1.41 11.08
N ILE A 8 0.38 1.42 11.45
CA ILE A 8 -0.55 2.56 11.33
C ILE A 8 -0.93 2.96 12.75
N ASP A 9 -0.57 4.16 13.18
CA ASP A 9 -0.85 4.69 14.53
C ASP A 9 -0.48 3.71 15.67
N GLY A 10 0.66 3.02 15.53
CA GLY A 10 1.16 2.03 16.51
C GLY A 10 0.57 0.62 16.39
N VAL A 11 -0.37 0.39 15.47
CA VAL A 11 -0.97 -0.92 15.20
C VAL A 11 -0.26 -1.60 14.04
N ALA A 12 0.29 -2.79 14.28
CA ALA A 12 0.93 -3.58 13.24
C ALA A 12 -0.06 -4.02 12.15
N TYR A 13 0.36 -3.96 10.89
CA TYR A 13 -0.41 -4.43 9.76
C TYR A 13 0.47 -5.24 8.80
N ALA A 14 -0.17 -6.14 8.05
CA ALA A 14 0.40 -6.82 6.90
C ALA A 14 -0.60 -6.81 5.75
N VAL A 15 -0.16 -6.46 4.55
CA VAL A 15 -0.95 -6.52 3.32
C VAL A 15 -0.16 -7.21 2.22
N THR A 16 -0.86 -7.92 1.35
CA THR A 16 -0.35 -8.41 0.08
C THR A 16 -0.76 -7.45 -1.03
N VAL A 17 0.18 -7.12 -1.92
CA VAL A 17 -0.01 -6.25 -3.07
C VAL A 17 0.36 -6.99 -4.37
N GLY A 18 -0.46 -6.82 -5.40
CA GLY A 18 -0.17 -7.26 -6.77
C GLY A 18 -1.21 -8.17 -7.41
N ARG A 19 -2.23 -8.63 -6.66
CA ARG A 19 -3.41 -9.28 -7.22
C ARG A 19 -4.59 -9.16 -6.25
N ALA A 20 -5.78 -8.91 -6.79
CA ALA A 20 -7.01 -8.99 -6.01
C ALA A 20 -7.17 -10.41 -5.42
N ARG A 21 -7.45 -10.48 -4.12
CA ARG A 21 -7.74 -11.71 -3.38
C ARG A 21 -9.09 -11.55 -2.68
N PRO A 22 -10.23 -11.78 -3.35
CA PRO A 22 -11.55 -11.57 -2.76
C PRO A 22 -11.81 -12.44 -1.51
N GLU A 23 -11.04 -13.52 -1.33
CA GLU A 23 -11.08 -14.41 -0.18
C GLU A 23 -10.38 -13.86 1.08
N ALA A 24 -9.61 -12.77 0.97
CA ALA A 24 -8.91 -12.19 2.11
C ALA A 24 -9.85 -11.43 3.05
N ALA A 25 -9.42 -11.21 4.30
CA ALA A 25 -10.21 -10.52 5.32
C ALA A 25 -10.70 -9.13 4.89
N ALA A 26 -9.90 -8.42 4.10
CA ALA A 26 -10.28 -7.19 3.42
C ALA A 26 -9.48 -7.07 2.11
N THR A 27 -10.11 -6.49 1.07
CA THR A 27 -9.51 -6.34 -0.26
C THR A 27 -9.97 -5.04 -0.92
N THR A 28 -9.03 -4.32 -1.55
CA THR A 28 -9.30 -3.14 -2.41
C THR A 28 -8.31 -3.12 -3.57
N GLY A 29 -8.81 -3.16 -4.81
CA GLY A 29 -7.97 -3.24 -6.01
C GLY A 29 -6.97 -4.40 -5.95
N VAL A 30 -5.66 -4.12 -6.05
CA VAL A 30 -4.58 -5.11 -5.97
C VAL A 30 -4.10 -5.41 -4.55
N VAL A 31 -4.75 -4.82 -3.53
CA VAL A 31 -4.35 -4.90 -2.12
C VAL A 31 -5.30 -5.78 -1.33
N SER A 32 -4.76 -6.66 -0.51
CA SER A 32 -5.52 -7.55 0.37
C SER A 32 -4.81 -7.78 1.70
N GLY A 33 -5.55 -8.13 2.75
CA GLY A 33 -4.99 -8.48 4.06
C GLY A 33 -5.57 -7.63 5.19
N SER A 34 -4.72 -6.87 5.89
CA SER A 34 -5.11 -6.11 7.07
C SER A 34 -6.25 -5.11 6.79
N PRO A 35 -7.41 -5.23 7.48
CA PRO A 35 -8.55 -4.33 7.28
C PRO A 35 -8.22 -2.85 7.50
N ILE A 36 -7.40 -2.50 8.49
CA ILE A 36 -7.05 -1.10 8.78
C ILE A 36 -6.26 -0.46 7.62
N ALA A 37 -5.34 -1.22 7.02
CA ALA A 37 -4.55 -0.75 5.87
C ALA A 37 -5.41 -0.67 4.60
N VAL A 38 -6.30 -1.64 4.39
CA VAL A 38 -7.25 -1.61 3.27
C VAL A 38 -8.20 -0.42 3.39
N THR A 39 -8.79 -0.18 4.57
CA THR A 39 -9.65 0.98 4.83
C THR A 39 -8.92 2.30 4.64
N LEU A 40 -7.67 2.42 5.09
CA LEU A 40 -6.82 3.60 4.86
C LEU A 40 -6.68 3.89 3.36
N LEU A 41 -6.37 2.86 2.55
CA LEU A 41 -6.15 3.00 1.12
C LEU A 41 -7.45 3.31 0.37
N SER A 42 -8.53 2.57 0.63
CA SER A 42 -9.83 2.83 0.01
C SER A 42 -10.36 4.23 0.34
N GLY A 43 -10.24 4.66 1.60
CA GLY A 43 -10.68 6.00 2.04
C GLY A 43 -9.84 7.15 1.48
N ARG A 44 -8.70 6.86 0.85
CA ARG A 44 -7.79 7.84 0.25
C ARG A 44 -7.57 7.63 -1.24
N GLN A 45 -8.34 6.75 -1.89
CA GLN A 45 -8.30 6.56 -3.35
C GLN A 45 -8.42 7.91 -4.07
N GLY A 46 -7.57 8.13 -5.07
CA GLY A 46 -7.55 9.39 -5.84
C GLY A 46 -6.90 10.57 -5.12
N ARG A 47 -6.41 10.41 -3.87
CA ARG A 47 -5.67 11.47 -3.19
C ARG A 47 -4.23 11.52 -3.68
N THR A 48 -3.69 12.74 -3.75
CA THR A 48 -2.28 12.97 -4.05
C THR A 48 -1.40 12.55 -2.87
N VAL A 49 -0.40 11.73 -3.14
CA VAL A 49 0.66 11.34 -2.22
C VAL A 49 1.87 12.25 -2.48
N PRO A 50 2.26 13.12 -1.53
CA PRO A 50 3.46 13.93 -1.69
C PRO A 50 4.69 13.03 -1.50
N VAL A 51 5.49 12.88 -2.56
CA VAL A 51 6.75 12.14 -2.51
C VAL A 51 7.89 13.16 -2.43
N PRO A 52 8.78 13.09 -1.41
CA PRO A 52 9.94 13.98 -1.33
C PRO A 52 10.81 13.88 -2.58
N HIS A 53 11.23 15.03 -3.13
CA HIS A 53 12.14 15.12 -4.28
C HIS A 53 11.64 14.50 -5.59
N GLN A 54 10.35 14.12 -5.67
CA GLN A 54 9.75 13.52 -6.86
C GLN A 54 8.39 14.16 -7.16
N THR A 55 7.86 13.91 -8.36
CA THR A 55 6.51 14.35 -8.71
C THR A 55 5.50 13.64 -7.80
N PRO A 56 4.55 14.37 -7.17
CA PRO A 56 3.50 13.75 -6.39
C PRO A 56 2.71 12.77 -7.26
N ILE A 57 2.39 11.61 -6.71
CA ILE A 57 1.59 10.60 -7.41
C ILE A 57 0.14 10.65 -6.93
N VAL A 58 -0.79 10.13 -7.72
CA VAL A 58 -2.18 9.94 -7.28
C VAL A 58 -2.33 8.49 -6.83
N LEU A 59 -2.93 8.28 -5.65
CA LEU A 59 -3.22 6.93 -5.17
C LEU A 59 -4.21 6.24 -6.12
N ASP A 60 -3.75 5.16 -6.74
CA ASP A 60 -4.57 4.21 -7.47
C ASP A 60 -4.40 2.81 -6.86
N THR A 61 -5.44 2.29 -6.20
CA THR A 61 -5.45 0.94 -5.63
C THR A 61 -5.40 -0.18 -6.68
N SER A 62 -5.49 0.13 -7.97
CA SER A 62 -5.23 -0.83 -9.05
C SER A 62 -3.76 -0.90 -9.46
N ASP A 63 -2.93 0.08 -9.07
CA ASP A 63 -1.51 0.15 -9.36
C ASP A 63 -0.65 -0.24 -8.13
N PRO A 64 0.09 -1.36 -8.18
CA PRO A 64 0.98 -1.79 -7.10
C PRO A 64 2.03 -0.74 -6.68
N VAL A 65 2.53 0.07 -7.63
CA VAL A 65 3.56 1.09 -7.33
C VAL A 65 2.95 2.22 -6.54
N SER A 66 1.83 2.77 -7.01
CA SER A 66 1.09 3.82 -6.31
C SER A 66 0.68 3.42 -4.88
N VAL A 67 0.22 2.18 -4.70
CA VAL A 67 -0.09 1.62 -3.38
C VAL A 67 1.14 1.61 -2.47
N LEU A 68 2.27 1.06 -2.94
CA LEU A 68 3.49 0.95 -2.12
C LEU A 68 3.98 2.33 -1.69
N THR A 69 3.97 3.30 -2.59
CA THR A 69 4.32 4.69 -2.30
C THR A 69 3.41 5.31 -1.26
N ALA A 70 2.10 5.13 -1.38
CA ALA A 70 1.14 5.61 -0.39
C ALA A 70 1.40 5.00 0.99
N LEU A 71 1.68 3.68 1.06
CA LEU A 71 2.01 3.00 2.31
C LEU A 71 3.31 3.53 2.92
N ARG A 72 4.36 3.73 2.13
CA ARG A 72 5.65 4.30 2.59
C ARG A 72 5.51 5.72 3.13
N VAL A 73 4.64 6.54 2.53
CA VAL A 73 4.47 7.95 2.92
C VAL A 73 3.52 8.11 4.10
N TRP A 74 2.43 7.34 4.16
CA TRP A 74 1.39 7.52 5.18
C TRP A 74 1.53 6.62 6.39
N THR A 75 2.39 5.61 6.33
CA THR A 75 2.54 4.62 7.39
C THR A 75 4.01 4.36 7.67
N GLN A 76 4.30 3.66 8.77
CA GLN A 76 5.66 3.22 9.07
C GLN A 76 5.89 1.83 8.49
N VAL A 77 6.31 1.76 7.22
CA VAL A 77 6.71 0.49 6.59
C VAL A 77 8.03 0.02 7.20
N VAL A 78 8.07 -1.23 7.66
CA VAL A 78 9.27 -1.82 8.29
C VAL A 78 9.83 -2.99 7.52
N ARG A 79 9.03 -3.63 6.65
CA ARG A 79 9.47 -4.76 5.85
C ARG A 79 8.65 -4.89 4.58
N GLU A 80 9.35 -5.22 3.50
CA GLU A 80 8.76 -5.55 2.20
C GLU A 80 9.32 -6.92 1.79
N VAL A 81 8.46 -7.83 1.31
CA VAL A 81 8.85 -9.23 1.01
C VAL A 81 8.30 -9.66 -0.34
N GLY A 82 9.14 -10.21 -1.21
CA GLY A 82 8.76 -10.74 -2.53
C GLY A 82 9.22 -9.85 -3.69
N ASP A 83 8.52 -9.92 -4.81
CA ASP A 83 8.86 -9.17 -6.03
C ASP A 83 8.38 -7.72 -5.91
N VAL A 84 9.11 -6.92 -5.13
CA VAL A 84 8.85 -5.50 -4.94
C VAL A 84 9.32 -4.74 -6.19
N PRO A 85 8.48 -3.87 -6.80
CA PRO A 85 8.89 -3.04 -7.93
C PRO A 85 10.16 -2.24 -7.62
N ALA A 86 11.15 -2.30 -8.52
CA ALA A 86 12.45 -1.68 -8.32
C ALA A 86 12.48 -0.16 -8.56
N GLU A 87 11.36 0.45 -8.93
CA GLU A 87 11.30 1.88 -9.17
C GLU A 87 10.89 2.59 -7.89
N MET A 88 11.87 3.26 -7.26
CA MET A 88 11.79 4.51 -6.47
C MET A 88 13.02 4.68 -5.55
N THR A 89 14.22 4.42 -6.09
CA THR A 89 15.48 4.98 -5.53
C THR A 89 15.75 6.34 -6.14
#